data_AF-A0A927RXY1-F1
#
_entry.id   AF-A0A927RXY1-F1
#
_cell.length_a   1.000
_cell.length_b   1.000
_cell.length_c   1.000
_cell.angle_alpha   90.00
_cell.angle_beta   90.00
_cell.angle_gamma   90.00
#
_symmetry.space_group_name_H-M   'P 1'
#
loop_
_entity.id
_entity.type
_entity.pdbx_description
1 polymer ?
#
loop_
_entity_poly.entity_id
_entity_poly.type
_entity_poly.pdbx_seq_one_letter_code
_entity_poly.pdbx_strand_id
1 'polypeptide(L)' 'MTPKERSEPKILNYTRKKRIAAGSGTSVQDVNKLVKNFEQTKEMMKRFGKGKKGMKLPF' A
#
# COMPACT_ATOMS: atom_id res chain seq x y z
N MET A 1 -12.33 -5.66 -1.96
CA MET A 1 -11.68 -4.74 -0.98
C MET A 1 -12.61 -3.57 -0.75
N THR A 2 -12.87 -3.17 0.49
CA THR A 2 -13.73 -2.00 0.78
C THR A 2 -12.91 -0.70 0.75
N PRO A 3 -13.53 0.48 0.61
CA PRO A 3 -12.82 1.76 0.66
C PRO A 3 -11.98 1.92 1.93
N LYS A 4 -12.52 1.52 3.09
CA LYS A 4 -11.80 1.55 4.38
C LYS A 4 -10.52 0.71 4.36
N GLU A 5 -10.59 -0.50 3.80
CA GLU A 5 -9.42 -1.40 3.69
C GLU A 5 -8.34 -0.86 2.74
N ARG A 6 -8.73 -0.07 1.73
CA ARG A 6 -7.80 0.56 0.79
C ARG A 6 -7.08 1.76 1.41
N SER A 7 -7.81 2.59 2.14
CA SER A 7 -7.25 3.77 2.83
C SER A 7 -6.30 3.37 3.96
N GLU A 8 -6.63 2.28 4.65
CA GLU A 8 -5.89 1.81 5.81
C GLU A 8 -5.48 0.33 5.66
N PRO A 9 -4.36 0.03 4.98
CA PRO A 9 -3.90 -1.34 4.77
C PRO A 9 -3.64 -2.13 6.07
N LYS A 10 -3.42 -1.44 7.19
CA LYS A 10 -3.15 -2.04 8.51
C LYS A 10 -4.30 -2.89 9.05
N ILE A 11 -5.54 -2.65 8.61
CA ILE A 11 -6.70 -3.43 9.08
C ILE A 11 -6.89 -4.75 8.32
N LEU A 12 -6.08 -5.03 7.28
CA LEU A 12 -6.16 -6.26 6.51
C LEU A 12 -5.60 -7.46 7.31
N ASN A 13 -6.50 -8.13 8.03
CA ASN A 13 -6.26 -9.44 8.61
C ASN A 13 -6.41 -10.58 7.57
N TYR A 14 -6.14 -11.82 7.98
CA TYR A 14 -6.21 -13.00 7.11
C TYR A 14 -7.60 -13.17 6.46
N THR A 15 -8.68 -13.05 7.22
CA THR A 15 -10.06 -13.21 6.72
C THR A 15 -10.40 -12.20 5.62
N ARG A 16 -9.99 -10.93 5.78
CA ARG A 16 -10.17 -9.89 4.76
C ARG A 16 -9.35 -10.17 3.51
N LYS A 17 -8.09 -10.59 3.67
CA LYS A 17 -7.22 -10.96 2.54
C LYS A 17 -7.78 -12.15 1.77
N LYS A 18 -8.32 -13.17 2.46
CA LYS A 18 -8.99 -14.32 1.84
C LYS A 18 -10.21 -13.89 1.03
N ARG A 19 -11.05 -13.00 1.56
CA ARG A 19 -12.20 -12.45 0.82
C ARG A 19 -11.77 -11.67 -0.42
N ILE A 20 -10.70 -10.88 -0.32
CA ILE A 20 -10.19 -10.10 -1.46
C ILE A 20 -9.65 -11.05 -2.53
N ALA A 21 -8.78 -11.98 -2.14
CA ALA A 21 -8.24 -13.03 -3.02
C ALA A 21 -9.35 -13.78 -3.77
N ALA A 22 -10.37 -14.26 -3.04
CA ALA A 22 -11.52 -14.94 -3.63
C ALA A 22 -12.33 -14.05 -4.59
N GLY A 23 -12.55 -12.78 -4.23
CA GLY A 23 -13.29 -11.84 -5.06
C GLY A 23 -12.54 -11.33 -6.29
N SER A 24 -11.20 -11.35 -6.27
CA SER A 24 -10.36 -10.92 -7.40
C SER A 24 -9.78 -12.08 -8.22
N GLY A 25 -10.07 -13.34 -7.85
CA GLY A 25 -9.51 -14.51 -8.52
C GLY A 25 -7.99 -14.66 -8.34
N THR A 26 -7.42 -14.11 -7.28
CA THR A 26 -5.98 -14.15 -6.99
C THR A 26 -5.69 -14.92 -5.71
N SER A 27 -4.40 -15.18 -5.41
CA SER A 27 -4.01 -15.85 -4.17
C SER A 27 -3.88 -14.87 -3.00
N VAL A 28 -3.99 -15.37 -1.77
CA VAL A 28 -3.72 -14.59 -0.55
C VAL A 28 -2.27 -14.08 -0.52
N GLN A 29 -1.34 -14.82 -1.13
CA GLN A 29 0.07 -14.44 -1.21
C GLN A 29 0.26 -13.23 -2.12
N ASP A 30 -0.46 -13.15 -3.24
CA ASP A 30 -0.39 -12.02 -4.16
C ASP A 30 -0.99 -10.76 -3.52
N VAL A 31 -2.08 -10.91 -2.76
CA VAL A 31 -2.64 -9.81 -1.96
C VAL A 31 -1.61 -9.32 -0.92
N ASN A 32 -0.88 -10.22 -0.26
CA ASN A 32 0.19 -9.83 0.67
C ASN A 32 1.33 -9.07 -0.01
N LYS A 33 1.79 -9.53 -1.18
CA LYS A 33 2.84 -8.86 -1.96
C LYS A 33 2.39 -7.45 -2.36
N LEU A 34 1.15 -7.30 -2.84
CA LEU A 34 0.58 -6.02 -3.23
C LEU A 34 0.57 -5.03 -2.06
N VAL A 35 0.09 -5.47 -0.89
CA VAL A 35 0.04 -4.62 0.31
C VAL A 35 1.45 -4.19 0.74
N LYS A 36 2.42 -5.12 0.73
CA LYS A 36 3.81 -4.82 1.08
C LYS A 36 4.45 -3.81 0.12
N ASN A 37 4.26 -4.00 -1.18
CA ASN A 37 4.78 -3.09 -2.20
C ASN A 37 4.18 -1.69 -2.04
N PHE A 38 2.86 -1.61 -1.78
CA PHE A 38 2.20 -0.34 -1.52
C PHE A 38 2.76 0.38 -0.29
N GLU A 39 3.01 -0.34 0.80
CA GLU A 39 3.61 0.25 2.01
C GLU A 39 5.01 0.80 1.73
N GLN A 40 5.85 0.04 1.01
CA GLN A 40 7.18 0.49 0.62
C GLN A 40 7.14 1.74 -0.26
N THR A 41 6.28 1.77 -1.28
CA THR A 41 6.11 2.96 -2.14
C THR A 41 5.56 4.13 -1.35
N LYS A 42 4.62 3.92 -0.42
CA LYS A 42 4.07 4.96 0.46
C LYS A 42 5.15 5.55 1.37
N GLU A 43 6.04 4.73 1.91
CA GLU A 43 7.18 5.20 2.70
C GLU A 43 8.16 6.01 1.85
N MET A 44 8.48 5.54 0.64
CA MET A 44 9.33 6.28 -0.29
C MET A 44 8.71 7.64 -0.64
N MET A 45 7.42 7.69 -0.98
CA MET A 45 6.71 8.93 -1.25
C MET A 45 6.68 9.88 -0.05
N LYS A 46 6.55 9.36 1.17
CA LYS A 46 6.64 10.17 2.40
C LYS A 46 8.03 10.76 2.60
N ARG A 47 9.09 9.99 2.35
CA ARG A 47 10.48 10.47 2.44
C ARG A 47 10.75 11.54 1.37
N PHE A 48 10.30 11.32 0.14
CA PHE A 48 10.45 12.28 -0.96
C PHE A 48 9.61 13.56 -0.75
N GLY A 49 8.39 13.43 -0.23
CA GLY A 49 7.52 14.56 0.12
C GLY A 49 8.06 15.39 1.27
N LYS A 50 8.76 14.77 2.23
CA LYS A 50 9.50 15.49 3.29
C LYS A 50 10.78 16.16 2.75
N GLY A 51 11.41 15.62 1.71
CA GLY A 51 12.61 16.19 1.07
C GLY A 51 12.36 17.38 0.14
N LYS A 52 11.14 17.56 -0.38
CA LYS A 52 10.80 18.68 -1.29
C LYS A 52 10.68 20.05 -0.61
N LYS A 53 10.74 20.15 0.72
CA LYS A 53 10.76 21.46 1.40
C LYS A 53 12.16 22.11 1.46
N GLY A 54 13.20 21.46 0.94
CA GLY A 54 14.58 21.96 0.98
C GLY A 54 15.40 21.84 -0.30
N MET A 55 14.91 21.18 -1.35
CA MET A 55 15.66 21.05 -2.60
C MET A 55 15.38 22.24 -3.52
N LYS A 56 16.10 23.35 -3.32
CA LYS A 56 16.35 24.29 -4.42
C LYS A 56 17.02 23.46 -5.52
N LEU A 57 16.32 23.26 -6.63
CA LEU A 57 16.94 22.75 -7.85
C LEU A 57 18.02 23.77 -8.24
N PRO A 58 19.31 23.39 -8.29
CA PRO A 58 20.32 24.29 -8.83
C PRO A 58 20.05 24.42 -10.33
N PHE A 59 19.74 25.63 -10.75
CA PHE A 59 19.93 26.09 -12.12
C PHE A 59 21.38 26.53 -12.25
#